data_AF-A0A3N5N5C2-F1
#
_entry.id   AF-A0A3N5N5C2-F1
#
_cell.length_a   1.000
_cell.length_b   1.000
_cell.length_c   1.000
_cell.angle_alpha   90.00
_cell.angle_beta   90.00
_cell.angle_gamma   90.00
#
_symmetry.space_group_name_H-M   'P 1'
#
loop_
_entity.id
_entity.type
_entity.pdbx_description
1 polymer ?
#
loop_
_entity_poly.entity_id
_entity_poly.type
_entity_poly.pdbx_seq_one_letter_code
_entity_poly.pdbx_strand_id
1 'polypeptide(L)'
;MRMLTRQGYLIEEPEMTYLADIAADNPLVSLQAASCTYRIALGPRAGQRMLSLQVVASRDKRQAAVLCAEAHGFSLHAGVRTAAHQRKELEQLCRYITRPAIANERPAAMPKAKSYCN
;
A
#
# COMPACT_ATOMS: atom_id res chain seq x y z
N MET A 1 -1.70 -12.12 -16.95
CA MET A 1 -2.71 -11.13 -16.53
C MET A 1 -4.09 -11.74 -16.26
N ARG A 2 -4.70 -12.49 -17.20
CA ARG A 2 -6.04 -13.11 -17.02
C ARG A 2 -6.27 -13.87 -15.72
N MET A 3 -5.27 -14.62 -15.22
CA MET A 3 -5.41 -15.35 -13.95
C MET A 3 -5.55 -14.40 -12.75
N LEU A 4 -4.78 -13.30 -12.72
CA LEU A 4 -4.77 -12.35 -11.61
C LEU A 4 -6.04 -11.49 -11.60
N THR A 5 -6.54 -11.09 -12.77
CA THR A 5 -7.86 -10.42 -12.89
C THR A 5 -8.99 -11.37 -12.51
N ARG A 6 -8.96 -12.63 -12.96
CA ARG A 6 -9.97 -13.65 -12.59
C ARG A 6 -10.01 -13.95 -11.09
N GLN A 7 -8.87 -13.85 -10.41
CA GLN A 7 -8.77 -14.05 -8.96
C GLN A 7 -9.04 -12.77 -8.16
N GLY A 8 -9.36 -11.66 -8.81
CA GLY A 8 -9.63 -10.38 -8.14
C GLY A 8 -8.39 -9.70 -7.54
N TYR A 9 -7.19 -10.22 -7.79
CA TYR A 9 -5.94 -9.64 -7.28
C TYR A 9 -5.47 -8.42 -8.08
N LEU A 10 -5.91 -8.37 -9.33
CA LEU A 10 -5.62 -7.27 -10.24
C LEU A 10 -6.93 -6.62 -10.61
N ILE A 11 -7.09 -5.35 -10.26
CA ILE A 11 -8.28 -4.56 -10.56
C ILE A 11 -7.93 -3.63 -11.72
N GLU A 12 -8.72 -3.71 -12.79
CA GLU A 12 -8.74 -2.71 -13.84
C GLU A 12 -9.66 -1.59 -13.35
N GLU A 13 -9.11 -0.39 -13.18
CA GLU A 13 -9.94 0.75 -12.79
C GLU A 13 -10.94 1.09 -13.92
N PRO A 14 -12.21 1.37 -13.58
CA PRO A 14 -13.23 1.73 -14.56
C PRO A 14 -12.86 3.02 -15.30
N GLU A 15 -13.36 3.20 -16.53
CA GLU A 15 -13.16 4.45 -17.26
C GLU A 15 -13.83 5.61 -16.51
N MET A 16 -13.00 6.45 -15.90
CA MET A 16 -13.43 7.69 -15.27
C MET A 16 -13.30 8.83 -16.28
N THR A 17 -14.43 9.48 -16.58
CA THR A 17 -14.44 10.73 -17.33
C THR A 17 -14.09 11.85 -16.35
N TYR A 18 -12.91 12.43 -16.51
CA TYR A 18 -12.40 13.51 -15.66
C TYR A 18 -12.45 14.80 -16.48
N LEU A 19 -13.09 15.83 -15.94
CA LEU A 19 -12.98 17.19 -16.45
C LEU A 19 -11.68 17.77 -15.89
N ALA A 20 -10.60 17.67 -16.66
CA ALA A 20 -9.39 18.40 -16.32
C ALA A 20 -9.52 19.81 -16.91
N ASP A 21 -9.81 20.79 -16.05
CA ASP A 21 -9.60 22.20 -16.38
C ASP A 21 -8.09 22.45 -16.32
N ILE A 22 -7.41 22.21 -17.45
CA ILE A 22 -5.96 22.34 -17.54
C ILE A 22 -5.63 23.64 -18.26
N ALA A 23 -5.02 24.57 -17.52
CA ALA A 23 -4.46 25.79 -18.10
C ALA A 23 -3.44 25.43 -19.21
N ALA A 24 -3.63 26.01 -20.41
CA ALA A 24 -2.92 25.64 -21.62
C ALA A 24 -1.39 25.81 -21.55
N ASP A 25 -0.88 26.69 -20.68
CA ASP A 25 0.54 27.02 -20.57
C ASP A 25 1.33 26.19 -19.52
N ASN A 26 0.71 25.17 -18.90
CA ASN A 26 1.41 24.35 -17.93
C ASN A 26 2.24 23.24 -18.62
N PRO A 27 3.58 23.22 -18.49
CA PRO A 27 4.42 22.18 -19.11
C PRO A 27 4.12 20.76 -18.59
N LEU A 28 3.38 20.63 -17.49
CA LEU A 28 2.96 19.37 -16.89
C LEU A 28 1.55 18.92 -17.32
N VAL A 29 0.89 19.60 -18.27
CA VAL A 29 -0.46 19.25 -18.77
C VAL A 29 -0.59 17.76 -19.07
N SER A 30 0.38 17.19 -19.79
CA SER A 30 0.36 15.77 -20.18
C SER A 30 0.48 14.83 -18.98
N LEU A 31 1.30 15.19 -17.99
CA LEU A 31 1.49 14.42 -16.77
C LEU A 31 0.23 14.47 -15.89
N GLN A 32 -0.38 15.64 -15.78
CA GLN A 32 -1.64 15.85 -15.05
C GLN A 32 -2.79 15.07 -15.68
N ALA A 33 -2.95 15.17 -17.01
CA ALA A 33 -3.97 14.40 -17.73
C ALA A 33 -3.77 12.89 -17.56
N ALA A 34 -2.52 12.40 -17.62
CA ALA A 34 -2.19 11.01 -17.40
C ALA A 34 -2.47 10.57 -15.94
N SER A 35 -2.17 11.42 -14.96
CA SER A 35 -2.48 11.17 -13.55
C SER A 35 -3.99 11.06 -13.31
N CYS A 36 -4.77 11.99 -13.84
CA CYS A 36 -6.23 11.98 -13.69
C CYS A 36 -6.91 10.80 -14.40
N THR A 37 -6.26 10.21 -15.42
CA THR A 37 -6.74 9.01 -16.13
C THR A 37 -6.18 7.69 -15.64
N TYR A 38 -5.31 7.72 -14.62
CA TYR A 38 -4.56 6.53 -14.20
C TYR A 38 -3.83 5.88 -15.39
N ARG A 39 -3.15 6.70 -16.21
CA ARG A 39 -2.32 6.26 -17.34
C ARG A 39 -0.85 6.58 -17.11
N ILE A 40 0.01 5.78 -17.72
CA ILE A 40 1.45 6.04 -17.74
C ILE A 40 1.70 7.27 -18.60
N ALA A 41 2.34 8.30 -18.04
CA ALA A 41 2.55 9.57 -18.72
C ALA A 41 3.70 9.55 -19.74
N LEU A 42 4.76 8.78 -19.46
CA LEU A 42 6.04 8.86 -20.17
C LEU A 42 6.62 7.46 -20.48
N GLY A 43 7.48 7.41 -21.49
CA GLY A 43 8.24 6.21 -21.87
C GLY A 43 7.49 5.25 -22.80
N PRO A 44 8.05 4.05 -23.08
CA PRO A 44 7.52 3.11 -24.07
C PRO A 44 6.10 2.59 -23.80
N ARG A 45 5.61 2.80 -22.58
CA ARG A 45 4.28 2.38 -22.13
C ARG A 45 3.32 3.56 -21.96
N ALA A 46 3.68 4.75 -22.43
CA ALA A 46 2.84 5.93 -22.34
C ALA A 46 1.43 5.65 -22.87
N GLY A 47 0.41 6.15 -22.17
CA GLY A 47 -1.01 5.92 -22.48
C GLY A 47 -1.57 4.58 -21.99
N GLN A 48 -0.74 3.61 -21.59
CA GLN A 48 -1.24 2.37 -21.00
C GLN A 48 -1.86 2.63 -19.62
N ARG A 49 -2.96 1.93 -19.31
CA ARG A 49 -3.61 2.00 -18.00
C ARG A 49 -2.69 1.44 -16.91
N MET A 50 -2.65 2.15 -15.79
CA MET A 50 -2.08 1.67 -14.55
C MET A 50 -3.00 0.56 -14.01
N LEU A 51 -2.42 -0.53 -13.55
CA LEU A 51 -3.16 -1.63 -12.92
C LEU A 51 -2.76 -1.66 -11.45
N SER A 52 -3.76 -1.56 -10.57
CA SER A 52 -3.52 -1.68 -9.14
C SER A 52 -3.48 -3.16 -8.74
N LEU A 53 -2.39 -3.58 -8.10
CA LEU A 53 -2.30 -4.89 -7.45
C LEU A 53 -2.81 -4.74 -6.02
N GLN A 54 -3.91 -5.40 -5.67
CA GLN A 54 -4.32 -5.48 -4.28
C GLN A 54 -3.38 -6.43 -3.54
N VAL A 55 -2.78 -5.94 -2.45
CA VAL A 55 -1.97 -6.77 -1.56
C VAL A 55 -2.91 -7.73 -0.85
N VAL A 56 -2.86 -8.99 -1.28
CA VAL A 56 -3.55 -10.09 -0.61
C VAL A 56 -2.83 -10.32 0.71
N ALA A 57 -3.57 -10.38 1.82
CA ALA A 57 -3.02 -10.82 3.08
C ALA A 57 -2.31 -12.17 2.87
N SER A 58 -1.06 -12.26 3.33
CA SER A 58 -0.26 -13.49 3.20
C SER A 58 -1.06 -14.68 3.73
N ARG A 59 -1.27 -15.70 2.88
CA ARG A 59 -1.81 -16.97 3.34
C ARG A 59 -0.82 -17.56 4.34
N ASP A 60 -1.30 -17.69 5.57
CA ASP A 60 -0.69 -18.30 6.75
C ASP A 60 0.28 -17.45 7.60
N LYS A 61 -0.29 -16.79 8.60
CA LYS A 61 -0.14 -17.26 9.98
C LYS A 61 -1.55 -17.31 10.56
N ARG A 62 -2.02 -18.50 10.98
CA ARG A 62 -3.19 -18.65 11.88
C ARG A 62 -3.30 -17.40 12.75
N GLN A 63 -4.39 -16.65 12.58
CA GLN A 63 -4.71 -15.56 13.47
C GLN A 63 -4.73 -16.15 14.87
N ALA A 64 -3.64 -15.99 15.61
CA ALA A 64 -3.64 -16.19 17.04
C ALA A 64 -4.46 -15.03 17.59
N ALA A 65 -5.78 -15.21 17.54
CA ALA A 65 -6.69 -14.34 18.24
C ALA A 65 -6.26 -14.28 19.71
N VAL A 66 -6.48 -13.10 20.29
CA VAL A 66 -6.52 -12.75 21.73
C VAL A 66 -5.42 -11.82 22.27
N LEU A 67 -4.26 -11.61 21.63
CA LEU A 67 -3.24 -10.66 22.15
C LEU A 67 -2.94 -9.49 21.20
N CYS A 68 -3.98 -8.86 20.64
CA CYS A 68 -3.86 -7.63 19.88
C CYS A 68 -4.56 -6.49 20.63
N ALA A 69 -3.83 -5.43 20.98
CA ALA A 69 -4.41 -4.21 21.53
C ALA A 69 -4.39 -3.10 20.48
N GLU A 70 -5.50 -2.39 20.31
CA GLU A 70 -5.61 -1.24 19.41
C GLU A 70 -5.80 0.05 20.21
N ALA A 71 -4.93 1.03 20.01
CA ALA A 71 -5.02 2.33 20.68
C ALA A 71 -4.49 3.44 19.78
N HIS A 72 -5.22 4.55 19.66
CA HIS A 72 -4.81 5.76 18.93
C HIS A 72 -4.33 5.50 17.48
N GLY A 73 -4.90 4.52 16.78
CA GLY A 73 -4.50 4.16 15.42
C GLY A 73 -3.26 3.27 15.32
N PHE A 74 -2.82 2.68 16.43
CA PHE A 74 -1.73 1.71 16.49
C PHE A 74 -2.26 0.35 16.95
N SER A 75 -1.79 -0.73 16.32
CA SER A 75 -2.05 -2.12 16.71
C SER A 75 -0.80 -2.74 17.32
N LEU A 76 -0.87 -3.21 18.56
CA LEU A 76 0.17 -3.96 19.25
C LEU A 76 -0.16 -5.45 19.28
N HIS A 77 0.62 -6.27 18.59
CA HIS A 77 0.49 -7.74 18.59
C HIS A 77 1.43 -8.37 19.63
N ALA A 78 0.96 -8.57 20.87
CA ALA A 78 1.74 -9.15 21.97
C ALA A 78 1.93 -10.68 21.87
N GLY A 79 1.23 -11.36 20.95
CA GLY A 79 1.39 -12.79 20.69
C GLY A 79 2.60 -13.16 19.81
N VAL A 80 3.37 -12.17 19.35
CA VAL A 80 4.49 -12.39 18.42
C VAL A 80 5.80 -12.52 19.20
N ARG A 81 6.45 -13.69 19.08
CA ARG A 81 7.75 -13.98 19.68
C ARG A 81 8.69 -14.59 18.65
N THR A 82 9.96 -14.23 18.73
CA THR A 82 11.03 -14.84 17.93
C THR A 82 11.94 -15.66 18.84
N ALA A 83 12.10 -16.95 18.55
CA ALA A 83 12.97 -17.82 19.34
C ALA A 83 14.45 -17.70 18.91
N ALA A 84 15.38 -18.02 19.81
CA ALA A 84 16.82 -17.87 19.59
C ALA A 84 17.36 -18.59 18.33
N HIS A 85 16.77 -19.72 17.96
CA HIS A 85 17.17 -20.51 16.79
C HIS A 85 16.62 -19.95 15.46
N GLN A 86 15.67 -19.02 15.49
CA GLN A 86 15.05 -18.43 14.30
C GLN A 86 15.91 -17.26 13.79
N ARG A 87 17.14 -17.57 13.37
CA ARG A 87 18.19 -16.59 13.00
C ARG A 87 17.72 -15.55 11.98
N LYS A 88 16.95 -15.97 10.97
CA LYS A 88 16.40 -15.09 9.94
C LYS A 88 15.39 -14.07 10.50
N GLU A 89 14.52 -14.51 11.40
CA GLU A 89 13.54 -13.64 12.05
C GLU A 89 14.22 -12.68 13.03
N LEU A 90 15.22 -13.15 13.78
CA LEU A 90 16.02 -12.31 14.67
C LEU A 90 16.76 -11.22 13.89
N GLU A 91 17.39 -11.58 12.77
CA GLU A 91 18.07 -10.61 11.92
C GLU A 91 17.11 -9.54 11.41
N GLN A 92 15.91 -9.94 10.96
CA GLN A 92 14.87 -9.02 10.53
C GLN A 92 14.43 -8.07 11.65
N LEU A 93 14.22 -8.60 12.86
CA LEU A 93 13.85 -7.81 14.03
C LEU A 93 14.94 -6.81 14.41
N CYS A 94 16.19 -7.25 14.48
CA CYS A 94 17.33 -6.36 14.77
C CYS A 94 17.45 -5.26 13.73
N ARG A 95 17.34 -5.59 12.44
CA ARG A 95 17.38 -4.61 11.35
C ARG A 95 16.24 -3.60 11.42
N TYR A 96 15.07 -4.03 11.90
CA TYR A 96 13.92 -3.15 12.09
C TYR A 96 14.14 -2.18 13.25
N ILE A 97 14.61 -2.67 14.41
CA ILE A 97 14.87 -1.85 15.61
C ILE A 97 15.96 -0.80 15.35
N THR A 98 17.00 -1.15 14.61
CA THR A 98 18.13 -0.24 14.33
C THR A 98 17.88 0.69 13.14
N ARG A 99 16.76 0.56 12.44
CA ARG A 99 16.46 1.44 11.31
C ARG A 99 16.17 2.86 11.81
N PRO A 100 16.79 3.90 11.23
CA PRO A 100 16.49 5.27 11.62
C PRO A 100 15.01 5.59 11.39
N ALA A 101 14.45 6.45 12.24
CA ALA A 101 13.08 6.91 12.10
C ALA A 101 12.90 7.59 10.73
N ILE A 102 11.85 7.22 10.01
CA ILE A 102 11.53 7.82 8.70
C ILE A 102 11.11 9.29 8.87
N ALA A 103 10.57 9.65 10.05
CA ALA A 103 10.26 11.01 10.43
C ALA A 103 10.58 11.19 11.93
N ASN A 104 11.29 12.27 12.27
CA ASN A 104 11.50 12.67 13.66
C ASN A 104 10.27 13.39 14.24
N GLU A 105 9.48 14.02 13.36
CA GLU A 105 8.19 14.61 13.72
C GLU A 105 7.10 13.55 13.67
N ARG A 106 6.30 13.48 14.73
CA ARG A 106 5.18 12.54 14.80
C ARG A 106 4.14 12.95 13.75
N PRO A 107 3.81 12.12 12.76
CA PRO A 107 2.70 12.42 11.87
C PRO A 107 1.44 12.58 12.73
N ALA A 108 0.73 13.69 12.55
CA ALA A 108 -0.55 13.92 13.19
C ALA A 108 -1.48 12.73 12.93
N ALA A 109 -2.31 12.38 13.92
CA ALA A 109 -3.13 11.18 13.89
C ALA A 109 -3.85 11.04 12.55
N MET A 110 -3.59 9.94 11.83
CA MET A 110 -4.34 9.64 10.63
C MET A 110 -5.82 9.44 11.01
N PRO A 111 -6.78 10.00 10.27
CA PRO A 111 -8.19 9.73 10.51
C PRO A 111 -8.43 8.23 10.47
N LYS A 112 -9.26 7.72 11.39
CA LYS A 112 -9.50 6.28 11.62
C LYS A 112 -9.56 5.53 10.28
N ALA A 113 -8.53 4.73 10.01
CA ALA A 113 -8.55 3.83 8.87
C ALA A 113 -9.74 2.89 9.08
N LYS A 114 -10.62 2.80 8.07
CA LYS A 114 -11.72 1.82 8.08
C LYS A 114 -11.09 0.45 8.31
N SER A 115 -11.52 -0.22 9.37
CA SER A 115 -11.13 -1.59 9.68
C SER A 115 -11.60 -2.50 8.55
N TYR A 116 -10.76 -2.75 7.56
CA TYR A 116 -10.97 -3.83 6.61
C TYR A 116 -10.52 -5.12 7.29
N CYS A 117 -11.36 -5.61 8.20
CA CYS A 117 -11.33 -6.98 8.68
C CYS A 117 -12.46 -7.72 7.96
N ASN A 118 -12.09 -8.49 6.93
CA ASN A 118 -12.84 -9.67 6.50
C ASN A 118 -11.99 -10.89 6.85
#